data_AF-D7GWA7-F1
#
_entry.id   AF-D7GWA7-F1
#
_cell.length_a   1.000
_cell.length_b   1.000
_cell.length_c   1.000
_cell.angle_alpha   90.00
_cell.angle_beta   90.00
_cell.angle_gamma   90.00
#
_symmetry.space_group_name_H-M   'P 1'
#
loop_
_entity.id
_entity.type
_entity.pdbx_description
1 polymer ?
#
loop_
_entity_poly.entity_id
_entity_poly.type
_entity_poly.pdbx_seq_one_letter_code
_entity_poly.pdbx_strand_id
1 'polypeptide(L)'
;MEKYDFDSMGALWADQARKIVENGVFVANSGGWDLWAYDGTVYSIPVNGSGGSASYWCALSQLRAHLFRLRTICRYNALIPDGWKNINREFLAAYGIA
;
A
#
# COMPACT_ATOMS: atom_id res chain seq x y z
N MET A 1 11.55 -16.07 -8.74
CA MET A 1 10.19 -16.09 -8.15
C MET A 1 9.55 -14.76 -8.48
N GLU A 2 8.36 -14.75 -9.06
CA GLU A 2 7.63 -13.50 -9.25
C GLU A 2 7.32 -12.85 -7.90
N LYS A 3 7.34 -11.52 -7.86
CA LYS A 3 7.18 -10.74 -6.62
C LYS A 3 5.80 -10.94 -5.98
N TYR A 4 4.79 -11.16 -6.80
CA TYR A 4 3.41 -11.39 -6.39
C TYR A 4 2.95 -12.74 -6.91
N ASP A 5 2.17 -13.47 -6.13
CA ASP A 5 1.43 -14.64 -6.58
C ASP A 5 -0.05 -14.26 -6.66
N PHE A 6 -0.45 -13.72 -7.82
CA PHE A 6 -1.80 -13.19 -8.03
C PHE A 6 -2.87 -14.28 -8.00
N ASP A 7 -2.56 -15.46 -8.51
CA ASP A 7 -3.52 -16.57 -8.61
C ASP A 7 -3.88 -17.10 -7.21
N SER A 8 -2.90 -17.13 -6.30
CA SER A 8 -3.12 -17.46 -4.89
C SER A 8 -3.90 -16.39 -4.10
N MET A 9 -4.12 -15.18 -4.64
CA MET A 9 -4.95 -14.15 -3.99
C MET A 9 -6.46 -14.42 -4.11
N GLY A 10 -6.85 -15.41 -4.90
CA GLY A 10 -8.23 -15.81 -5.12
C GLY A 10 -8.95 -14.98 -6.19
N ALA A 11 -10.08 -15.50 -6.68
CA ALA A 11 -10.77 -14.98 -7.87
C ALA A 11 -11.17 -13.50 -7.79
N LEU A 12 -11.49 -12.99 -6.58
CA LEU A 12 -11.81 -11.57 -6.39
C LEU A 12 -10.60 -10.66 -6.67
N TRP A 13 -9.40 -11.11 -6.29
CA TRP A 13 -8.21 -10.27 -6.27
C TRP A 13 -7.23 -10.57 -7.40
N ALA A 14 -7.22 -11.75 -8.00
CA ALA A 14 -6.23 -12.12 -9.01
C ALA A 14 -6.15 -11.10 -10.16
N ASP A 15 -7.28 -10.76 -10.78
CA ASP A 15 -7.33 -9.79 -11.88
C ASP A 15 -7.17 -8.35 -11.37
N GLN A 16 -7.77 -8.04 -10.22
CA GLN A 16 -7.75 -6.68 -9.67
C GLN A 16 -6.33 -6.28 -9.25
N ALA A 17 -5.61 -7.16 -8.55
CA ALA A 17 -4.24 -6.92 -8.10
C ALA A 17 -3.26 -6.82 -9.28
N ARG A 18 -3.42 -7.64 -10.33
CA ARG A 18 -2.64 -7.49 -11.58
C ARG A 18 -2.83 -6.09 -12.19
N LYS A 19 -4.09 -5.67 -12.36
CA LYS A 19 -4.42 -4.33 -12.89
C LYS A 19 -3.83 -3.20 -12.05
N ILE A 20 -3.91 -3.31 -10.72
CA ILE A 20 -3.36 -2.32 -9.79
C ILE A 20 -1.83 -2.23 -9.92
N VAL A 21 -1.13 -3.36 -10.00
CA VAL A 21 0.34 -3.40 -10.11
C VAL A 21 0.81 -2.89 -11.47
N GLU A 22 0.08 -3.19 -12.55
CA GLU A 22 0.44 -2.77 -13.91
C GLU A 22 0.15 -1.29 -14.19
N ASN A 23 -0.91 -0.74 -13.61
CA ASN A 23 -1.41 0.61 -13.97
C ASN A 23 -1.40 1.61 -12.82
N GLY A 24 -1.16 1.15 -11.58
CA GLY A 24 -1.14 1.99 -10.39
C GLY A 24 0.22 2.64 -10.14
N VAL A 25 0.25 3.46 -9.09
CA VAL A 25 1.46 4.08 -8.59
C VAL A 25 1.94 3.33 -7.35
N PHE A 26 3.16 2.81 -7.41
CA PHE A 26 3.78 2.21 -6.24
C PHE A 26 4.04 3.28 -5.17
N VAL A 27 3.60 3.02 -3.93
CA VAL A 27 3.68 3.97 -2.81
C VAL A 27 4.82 3.61 -1.87
N ALA A 28 4.85 2.39 -1.34
CA ALA A 28 5.89 1.92 -0.42
C ALA A 28 5.77 0.41 -0.19
N ASN A 29 6.84 -0.21 0.32
CA ASN A 29 6.73 -1.50 1.01
C ASN A 29 6.37 -1.26 2.48
N SER A 30 5.42 -2.04 3.00
CA SER A 30 4.97 -2.04 4.38
C SER A 30 4.96 -3.47 4.91
N GLY A 31 6.08 -3.92 5.48
CA GLY A 31 6.22 -5.28 5.98
C GLY A 31 6.09 -6.31 4.85
N GLY A 32 5.10 -7.21 4.96
CA GLY A 32 4.80 -8.24 3.95
C GLY A 32 3.97 -7.76 2.76
N TRP A 33 3.65 -6.47 2.70
CA TRP A 33 2.79 -5.90 1.64
C TRP A 33 3.47 -4.78 0.89
N ASP A 34 3.04 -4.60 -0.35
CA ASP A 34 3.30 -3.45 -1.17
C ASP A 34 2.05 -2.59 -1.26
N LEU A 35 2.23 -1.29 -1.01
CA LEU A 35 1.16 -0.32 -1.10
C LEU A 35 1.13 0.28 -2.49
N TRP A 36 -0.05 0.21 -3.12
CA TRP A 36 -0.27 0.72 -4.47
C TRP A 36 -1.47 1.67 -4.48
N ALA A 37 -1.31 2.81 -5.12
CA ALA A 37 -2.39 3.75 -5.37
C ALA A 37 -2.97 3.51 -6.77
N TYR A 38 -4.27 3.27 -6.85
CA TYR A 38 -4.98 3.08 -8.10
C TYR A 38 -6.43 3.51 -7.94
N ASP A 39 -6.97 4.22 -8.93
CA ASP A 39 -8.37 4.65 -8.99
C ASP A 39 -8.91 5.25 -7.66
N GLY A 40 -8.23 6.28 -7.15
CA GLY A 40 -8.66 6.98 -5.93
C GLY A 40 -8.44 6.21 -4.62
N THR A 41 -7.81 5.04 -4.65
CA THR A 41 -7.68 4.15 -3.49
C THR A 41 -6.23 3.67 -3.30
N VAL A 42 -5.81 3.49 -2.07
CA VAL A 42 -4.58 2.77 -1.73
C VAL A 42 -4.92 1.35 -1.32
N TYR A 43 -4.25 0.39 -1.94
CA TYR A 43 -4.38 -1.03 -1.74
C TYR A 43 -3.12 -1.58 -1.08
N SER A 44 -3.25 -2.64 -0.30
CA SER A 44 -2.12 -3.47 0.14
C SER A 44 -2.14 -4.78 -0.63
N ILE A 45 -1.10 -5.00 -1.44
CA ILE A 45 -0.90 -6.22 -2.23
C ILE A 45 0.16 -7.08 -1.53
N PRO A 46 -0.13 -8.33 -1.15
CA PRO A 46 0.81 -9.16 -0.42
C PRO A 46 1.95 -9.60 -1.34
N VAL A 47 3.19 -9.50 -0.83
CA VAL A 47 4.35 -10.08 -1.50
C VAL A 47 4.28 -11.59 -1.38
N ASN A 48 4.72 -12.32 -2.40
CA ASN A 48 4.71 -13.77 -2.40
C ASN A 48 5.47 -14.33 -1.17
N GLY A 49 4.87 -15.32 -0.48
CA GLY A 49 5.40 -15.90 0.74
C GLY A 49 5.22 -15.06 2.02
N SER A 50 4.55 -13.90 1.97
CA SER A 50 4.32 -13.06 3.15
C SER A 50 3.26 -13.61 4.12
N GLY A 51 2.39 -14.51 3.66
CA GLY A 51 1.22 -14.98 4.41
C GLY A 51 0.08 -13.95 4.52
N GLY A 52 0.21 -12.80 3.87
CA GLY A 52 -0.81 -11.76 3.82
C GLY A 52 -1.86 -11.98 2.72
N SER A 53 -2.96 -11.24 2.80
CA SER A 53 -3.98 -11.17 1.75
C SER A 53 -4.05 -9.77 1.16
N ALA A 54 -4.52 -9.67 -0.10
CA ALA A 54 -4.80 -8.40 -0.73
C ALA A 54 -6.01 -7.71 -0.08
N SER A 55 -5.94 -6.40 0.07
CA SER A 55 -7.04 -5.63 0.66
C SER A 55 -7.03 -4.17 0.26
N TYR A 56 -8.21 -3.56 0.40
CA TYR A 56 -8.37 -2.12 0.42
C TYR A 56 -7.74 -1.58 1.71
N TRP A 57 -6.85 -0.58 1.61
CA TRP A 57 -6.20 0.01 2.78
C TRP A 57 -6.89 1.31 3.20
N CYS A 58 -6.97 2.29 2.31
CA CYS A 58 -7.76 3.51 2.50
C CYS A 58 -8.02 4.25 1.19
N ALA A 59 -9.01 5.13 1.15
CA ALA A 59 -9.17 6.08 0.03
C ALA A 59 -7.99 7.07 0.00
N LEU A 60 -7.52 7.44 -1.20
CA LEU A 60 -6.43 8.41 -1.38
C LEU A 60 -6.75 9.77 -0.74
N SER A 61 -8.01 10.20 -0.83
CA SER A 61 -8.50 11.42 -0.17
C SER A 61 -8.38 11.39 1.35
N GLN A 62 -8.26 10.19 1.94
CA GLN A 62 -8.11 9.97 3.37
C GLN A 62 -6.69 9.53 3.77
N LEU A 63 -5.76 9.38 2.83
CA LEU A 63 -4.43 8.81 3.10
C LEU A 63 -3.69 9.57 4.21
N ARG A 64 -3.64 10.90 4.12
CA ARG A 64 -3.01 11.75 5.14
C ARG A 64 -3.67 11.56 6.52
N ALA A 65 -5.00 11.59 6.58
CA ALA A 65 -5.75 11.42 7.83
C ALA A 65 -5.57 10.01 8.41
N HIS A 66 -5.54 8.98 7.56
CA HIS A 66 -5.28 7.60 7.93
C HIS A 66 -3.89 7.46 8.58
N LEU A 67 -2.86 8.04 7.97
CA LEU A 67 -1.52 8.06 8.53
C LEU A 67 -1.44 8.82 9.86
N PHE A 68 -2.16 9.94 10.02
CA PHE A 68 -2.24 10.63 11.31
C PHE A 68 -2.85 9.73 12.40
N ARG A 69 -3.90 8.98 12.07
CA ARG A 69 -4.52 8.04 13.00
C ARG A 69 -3.57 6.91 13.38
N LEU A 70 -2.84 6.34 12.41
CA LEU A 70 -1.82 5.32 12.67
C LEU A 70 -0.70 5.86 13.57
N ARG A 71 -0.22 7.08 13.30
CA ARG A 71 0.77 7.77 14.14
C ARG A 71 0.31 7.85 15.59
N THR A 72 -0.96 8.21 15.83
CA THR A 72 -1.53 8.27 17.19
C THR A 72 -1.64 6.89 17.86
N ILE A 73 -2.09 5.87 17.13
CA ILE A 73 -2.28 4.51 17.67
C ILE A 73 -0.94 3.85 17.98
N CYS A 74 -0.02 3.88 17.01
CA CYS A 74 1.27 3.21 17.09
C CYS A 74 2.36 4.06 17.77
N ARG A 75 2.06 5.33 18.09
CA ARG A 75 2.94 6.27 18.80
C ARG A 75 4.26 6.57 18.09
N TYR A 76 4.23 6.69 16.77
CA TYR A 76 5.38 7.14 15.97
C TYR A 76 5.46 8.67 15.92
N ASN A 77 6.64 9.21 15.63
CA ASN A 77 6.84 10.66 15.51
C ASN A 77 6.52 11.19 14.10
N ALA A 78 6.93 10.44 13.07
CA ALA A 78 6.71 10.80 11.67
C ALA A 78 5.33 10.37 11.17
N LEU A 79 4.84 11.04 10.12
CA LEU A 79 3.60 10.65 9.45
C LEU A 79 3.79 9.40 8.58
N ILE A 80 4.97 9.24 7.98
CA ILE A 80 5.39 8.02 7.31
C ILE A 80 5.92 7.05 8.37
N PRO A 81 5.35 5.83 8.52
CA PRO A 81 5.83 4.86 9.50
C PRO A 81 7.29 4.43 9.24
N ASP A 82 8.11 4.35 10.29
CA ASP A 82 9.55 4.03 10.19
C ASP A 82 9.84 2.66 9.56
N GLY A 83 8.89 1.72 9.61
CA GLY A 83 9.01 0.40 9.02
C GLY A 83 8.82 0.35 7.50
N TRP A 84 8.40 1.46 6.88
CA TRP A 84 8.19 1.51 5.44
C TRP A 84 9.52 1.60 4.67
N LYS A 85 9.57 0.93 3.51
CA LYS A 85 10.75 0.90 2.63
C LYS A 85 10.37 1.29 1.20
N ASN A 86 11.36 1.66 0.40
CA ASN A 86 11.19 2.07 -1.01
C ASN A 86 10.04 3.07 -1.19
N ILE A 87 10.00 4.08 -0.32
CA ILE A 87 8.90 5.04 -0.25
C ILE A 87 8.95 5.98 -1.45
N ASN A 88 7.86 6.05 -2.19
CA ASN A 88 7.64 7.05 -3.23
C ASN A 88 7.29 8.40 -2.59
N ARG A 89 8.34 9.15 -2.22
CA ARG A 89 8.21 10.43 -1.52
C ARG A 89 7.58 11.51 -2.39
N GLU A 90 7.86 11.52 -3.69
CA GLU A 90 7.27 12.49 -4.62
C GLU A 90 5.75 12.35 -4.67
N PHE A 91 5.25 11.11 -4.80
CA PHE A 91 3.82 10.84 -4.73
C PHE A 91 3.23 11.29 -3.40
N LEU A 92 3.85 10.93 -2.27
CA LEU A 92 3.35 11.30 -0.94
C LEU A 92 3.39 12.81 -0.68
N ALA A 93 4.36 13.54 -1.23
CA ALA A 93 4.46 14.99 -1.13
C ALA A 93 3.27 15.70 -1.80
N ALA A 94 2.74 15.15 -2.90
CA ALA A 94 1.52 15.67 -3.54
C ALA A 94 0.28 15.60 -2.63
N TYR A 95 0.29 14.75 -1.60
CA TYR A 95 -0.74 14.67 -0.54
C TYR A 95 -0.27 15.34 0.79
N GLY A 96 0.84 16.08 0.73
CA GLY A 96 1.51 16.79 1.82
C GLY A 96 2.15 15.90 2.90
N ILE A 97 2.31 14.60 2.64
CA ILE A 97 2.74 13.63 3.66
C ILE A 97 4.27 13.62 3.83
N ALA A 98 5.00 13.83 2.74
CA ALA A 98 6.46 13.78 2.65
C ALA A 98 7.06 15.16 2.36
#